data_AF-A0A8W7P1L8-F1
#
_entry.id   AF-A0A8W7P1L8-F1
#
_cell.length_a   1.000
_cell.length_b   1.000
_cell.length_c   1.000
_cell.angle_alpha   90.00
_cell.angle_beta   90.00
_cell.angle_gamma   90.00
#
_symmetry.space_group_name_H-M   'P 1'
#
loop_
_entity.id
_entity.type
_entity.pdbx_description
1 polymer ?
#
loop_
_entity_poly.entity_id
_entity_poly.type
_entity_poly.pdbx_seq_one_letter_code
_entity_poly.pdbx_strand_id
1 'polypeptide(L)'
;MAPSQDLCHQIAKVFASLTYSCGPLIRVADLSSKEEKATHRHLLAERPDIVVSTPGRLRTVLADGTLNVRESLRCVTIDEADLMFTFGFEKDLKEVLKHFPPVHQSVLCSATLEEDVTQMKKMVLRNPVILKLEEPQLAVGTQLTHYQIEAEEVDKAAILYTVLKLKLIQGKCIIFVKSVDRCYRLKLFLEQFGIRSCILNSELPIKIRCHTVHQFNQGSYDIIIASDELMAENPALVKKKSDKKPSTKQLLQQTEAESSVSRGIDFQCVSCVVNFDFPSDLNSYIHRAGRTARGQNNGSVLSFVGIEELELKRNVEEFLQTLSNDAEFSMKDFNFNFDEVEAFRYRAKDAWRAITKISIREARIKELKMEIFNSEKLKSFFEENPRDLQTLRHDRPLHTVHVQEHLGDVPEYLVPAALKPMVDIMNAKRKKKMSEKYAAAKKRAKSDNPLLVNGIDYMKKG
;
A
#
# COMPACT_ATOMS: atom_id res chain seq x y z
N MET A 1 18.81 7.85 -8.83
CA MET A 1 18.61 7.97 -7.37
C MET A 1 17.11 7.94 -7.11
N ALA A 2 16.68 7.21 -6.08
CA ALA A 2 15.27 7.11 -5.67
C ALA A 2 15.13 7.19 -4.13
N PRO A 3 13.99 7.66 -3.60
CA PRO A 3 13.80 7.96 -2.17
C PRO A 3 13.73 6.72 -1.28
N SER A 4 13.30 5.57 -1.82
CA SER A 4 13.13 4.33 -1.05
C SER A 4 13.97 3.19 -1.63
N GLN A 5 14.27 2.20 -0.77
CA GLN A 5 14.96 0.97 -1.20
C GLN A 5 14.11 0.19 -2.21
N ASP A 6 12.81 0.13 -1.99
CA ASP A 6 11.88 -0.57 -2.87
C ASP A 6 11.83 0.05 -4.26
N LEU A 7 11.77 1.38 -4.36
CA LEU A 7 11.76 2.04 -5.65
C LEU A 7 13.09 1.84 -6.37
N CYS A 8 14.22 1.88 -5.64
CA CYS A 8 15.51 1.53 -6.22
C CYS A 8 15.51 0.10 -6.81
N HIS A 9 14.99 -0.88 -6.07
CA HIS A 9 14.89 -2.27 -6.54
C HIS A 9 13.98 -2.41 -7.77
N GLN A 10 12.87 -1.67 -7.81
CA GLN A 10 11.98 -1.63 -8.97
C GLN A 10 12.71 -1.05 -10.19
N ILE A 11 13.39 0.09 -10.04
CA ILE A 11 14.18 0.71 -11.10
C ILE A 11 15.27 -0.25 -11.59
N ALA A 12 15.98 -0.91 -10.69
CA ALA A 12 17.02 -1.88 -11.03
C ALA A 12 16.46 -3.08 -11.82
N LYS A 13 15.29 -3.61 -11.43
CA LYS A 13 14.59 -4.67 -12.19
C LYS A 13 14.17 -4.23 -13.59
N VAL A 14 13.69 -3.00 -13.73
CA VAL A 14 13.31 -2.45 -15.04
C VAL A 14 14.54 -2.33 -15.92
N PHE A 15 15.65 -1.78 -15.41
CA PHE A 15 16.92 -1.74 -16.15
C PHE A 15 17.42 -3.14 -16.51
N ALA A 16 17.38 -4.11 -15.60
CA ALA A 16 17.76 -5.49 -15.90
C ALA A 16 16.90 -6.11 -17.01
N SER A 17 15.61 -5.78 -17.07
CA SER A 17 14.69 -6.24 -18.12
C SER A 17 14.99 -5.57 -19.46
N LEU A 18 15.24 -4.25 -19.46
CA LEU A 18 15.58 -3.49 -20.67
C LEU A 18 16.96 -3.86 -21.23
N THR A 19 17.90 -4.22 -20.35
CA THR A 19 19.28 -4.58 -20.72
C THR A 19 19.50 -6.09 -20.86
N TYR A 20 18.43 -6.90 -20.81
CA TYR A 20 18.52 -8.37 -20.83
C TYR A 20 19.39 -8.91 -21.98
N SER A 21 19.21 -8.37 -23.18
CA SER A 21 19.99 -8.77 -24.37
C SER A 21 21.41 -8.18 -24.42
N CYS A 22 21.69 -7.17 -23.59
CA CYS A 22 22.95 -6.43 -23.52
C CYS A 22 23.73 -6.71 -22.23
N GLY A 23 23.38 -7.75 -21.46
CA GLY A 23 23.98 -8.05 -20.15
C GLY A 23 25.52 -8.12 -20.12
N PRO A 24 26.22 -8.58 -21.16
CA PRO A 24 27.69 -8.54 -21.18
C PRO A 24 28.27 -7.12 -21.31
N LEU A 25 27.49 -6.17 -21.83
CA LEU A 25 27.92 -4.81 -22.17
C LEU A 25 27.46 -3.76 -21.16
N ILE A 26 26.30 -3.96 -20.54
CA ILE A 26 25.71 -3.01 -19.61
C ILE A 26 25.49 -3.70 -18.27
N ARG A 27 26.15 -3.19 -17.24
CA ARG A 27 26.02 -3.69 -15.86
C ARG A 27 25.24 -2.71 -15.01
N VAL A 28 24.29 -3.25 -14.25
CA VAL A 28 23.42 -2.50 -13.34
C VAL A 28 23.71 -2.96 -11.91
N ALA A 29 24.07 -2.03 -11.03
CA ALA A 29 24.26 -2.29 -9.61
C ALA A 29 23.21 -1.55 -8.79
N ASP A 30 22.47 -2.28 -7.96
CA ASP A 30 21.60 -1.72 -6.94
C ASP A 30 22.33 -1.66 -5.59
N LEU A 31 22.64 -0.46 -5.12
CA LEU A 31 23.26 -0.22 -3.82
C LEU A 31 22.24 0.05 -2.73
N SER A 32 20.95 0.07 -3.04
CA SER A 32 19.92 0.44 -2.08
C SER A 32 19.75 -0.59 -0.96
N SER A 33 20.17 -1.84 -1.18
CA SER A 33 20.07 -2.93 -0.21
C SER A 33 20.90 -2.66 1.06
N LYS A 34 20.59 -3.41 2.12
CA LYS A 34 21.30 -3.32 3.41
C LYS A 34 22.46 -4.31 3.48
N GLU A 35 23.03 -4.67 2.34
CA GLU A 35 24.16 -5.58 2.31
C GLU A 35 25.39 -4.97 2.97
N GLU A 36 26.29 -5.85 3.39
CA GLU A 36 27.53 -5.48 4.03
C GLU A 36 28.40 -4.66 3.07
N LYS A 37 29.25 -3.79 3.65
CA LYS A 37 30.18 -2.97 2.86
C LYS A 37 31.04 -3.81 1.91
N ALA A 38 31.35 -5.06 2.28
CA ALA A 38 32.12 -5.98 1.46
C ALA A 38 31.38 -6.34 0.15
N THR A 39 30.08 -6.62 0.21
CA THR A 39 29.28 -6.96 -0.97
C THR A 39 29.19 -5.78 -1.93
N HIS A 40 28.93 -4.57 -1.41
CA HIS A 40 28.91 -3.36 -2.23
C HIS A 40 30.27 -3.07 -2.87
N ARG A 41 31.39 -3.29 -2.16
CA ARG A 41 32.72 -3.16 -2.77
C ARG A 41 32.92 -4.15 -3.91
N HIS A 42 32.43 -5.39 -3.76
CA HIS A 42 32.52 -6.39 -4.82
C HIS A 42 31.69 -5.98 -6.04
N LEU A 43 30.42 -5.60 -5.86
CA LEU A 43 29.54 -5.08 -6.91
C LEU A 43 30.16 -3.89 -7.66
N LEU A 44 30.78 -2.97 -6.92
CA LEU A 44 31.41 -1.77 -7.50
C LEU A 44 32.77 -2.06 -8.16
N ALA A 45 33.48 -3.11 -7.71
CA ALA A 45 34.73 -3.54 -8.33
C ALA A 45 34.52 -4.04 -9.77
N GLU A 46 33.33 -4.54 -10.10
CA GLU A 46 32.95 -4.92 -11.47
C GLU A 46 32.74 -3.73 -12.42
N ARG A 47 32.84 -2.49 -11.91
CA ARG A 47 32.67 -1.23 -12.63
C ARG A 47 31.32 -1.16 -13.36
N PRO A 48 30.19 -1.09 -12.63
CA PRO A 48 28.87 -1.02 -13.23
C PRO A 48 28.68 0.27 -14.02
N ASP A 49 27.97 0.19 -15.15
CA ASP A 49 27.63 1.33 -16.00
C ASP A 49 26.46 2.14 -15.41
N ILE A 50 25.54 1.46 -14.73
CA ILE A 50 24.35 2.05 -14.11
C ILE A 50 24.37 1.71 -12.61
N VAL A 51 24.29 2.75 -11.78
CA VAL A 51 24.20 2.62 -10.33
C VAL A 51 22.86 3.18 -9.85
N VAL A 52 22.06 2.32 -9.22
CA VAL A 52 20.80 2.68 -8.57
C VAL A 52 21.01 2.70 -7.06
N SER A 53 20.58 3.78 -6.39
CA SER A 53 20.80 3.95 -4.95
C SER A 53 19.86 4.99 -4.36
N THR A 54 19.67 4.91 -3.04
CA THR A 54 19.14 6.00 -2.21
C THR A 54 20.22 7.07 -1.94
N PRO A 55 19.85 8.34 -1.69
CA PRO A 55 20.84 9.42 -1.48
C PRO A 55 21.77 9.17 -0.30
N GLY A 56 21.21 8.76 0.84
CA GLY A 56 22.00 8.51 2.06
C GLY A 56 23.06 7.43 1.86
N ARG A 57 22.74 6.35 1.12
CA ARG A 57 23.70 5.29 0.82
C ARG A 57 24.76 5.75 -0.18
N LEU A 58 24.34 6.45 -1.23
CA LEU A 58 25.26 6.97 -2.23
C LEU A 58 26.26 7.93 -1.60
N ARG A 59 25.81 8.78 -0.67
CA ARG A 59 26.68 9.65 0.13
C ARG A 59 27.77 8.86 0.84
N THR A 60 27.42 7.78 1.53
CA THR A 60 28.40 6.96 2.25
C THR A 60 29.43 6.34 1.31
N VAL A 61 28.99 5.78 0.18
CA VAL A 61 29.89 5.09 -0.77
C VAL A 61 30.84 6.09 -1.46
N LEU A 62 30.36 7.29 -1.79
CA LEU A 62 31.19 8.37 -2.37
C LEU A 62 32.17 8.93 -1.33
N ALA A 63 31.72 9.18 -0.09
CA ALA A 63 32.56 9.72 0.97
C ALA A 63 33.66 8.73 1.42
N ASP A 64 33.34 7.43 1.45
CA ASP A 64 34.31 6.36 1.74
C ASP A 64 35.28 6.11 0.56
N GLY A 65 35.13 6.82 -0.58
CA GLY A 65 35.97 6.69 -1.77
C GLY A 65 35.82 5.35 -2.52
N THR A 66 34.81 4.54 -2.17
CA THR A 66 34.57 3.22 -2.78
C THR A 66 34.07 3.36 -4.21
N LEU A 67 33.31 4.42 -4.49
CA LEU A 67 32.88 4.80 -5.83
C LEU A 67 33.44 6.20 -6.12
N ASN A 68 34.08 6.35 -7.27
CA ASN A 68 34.48 7.66 -7.79
C ASN A 68 33.79 7.89 -9.14
N VAL A 69 33.01 8.95 -9.21
CA VAL A 69 32.17 9.30 -10.35
C VAL A 69 32.62 10.58 -11.05
N ARG A 70 33.70 11.21 -10.57
CA ARG A 70 34.11 12.57 -10.96
C ARG A 70 34.54 12.68 -12.42
N GLU A 71 35.01 11.58 -13.01
CA GLU A 71 35.49 11.54 -14.41
C GLU A 71 34.53 10.78 -15.34
N SER A 72 33.74 9.86 -14.80
CA SER A 72 32.93 8.92 -15.58
C SER A 72 31.45 9.28 -15.67
N LEU A 73 30.92 10.06 -14.73
CA LEU A 73 29.48 10.32 -14.66
C LEU A 73 29.02 11.25 -15.76
N ARG A 74 28.11 10.74 -16.60
CA ARG A 74 27.50 11.51 -17.70
C ARG A 74 26.07 11.92 -17.41
N CYS A 75 25.33 11.11 -16.66
CA CYS A 75 23.90 11.31 -16.43
C CYS A 75 23.53 11.03 -14.97
N VAL A 76 22.68 11.87 -14.40
CA VAL A 76 22.08 11.73 -13.07
C VAL A 76 20.57 11.83 -13.22
N THR A 77 19.86 10.79 -12.78
CA THR A 77 18.40 10.82 -12.68
C THR A 77 18.00 10.82 -11.22
N ILE A 78 17.15 11.77 -10.83
CA ILE A 78 16.46 11.79 -9.54
C ILE A 78 15.00 11.48 -9.82
N ASP A 79 14.53 10.37 -9.27
CA ASP A 79 13.14 9.95 -9.37
C ASP A 79 12.39 10.25 -8.06
N GLU A 80 11.09 10.54 -8.15
CA GLU A 80 10.22 10.93 -7.03
C GLU A 80 10.86 12.02 -6.13
N ALA A 81 11.23 13.14 -6.74
CA ALA A 81 11.99 14.21 -6.10
C ALA A 81 11.23 14.93 -4.97
N ASP A 82 9.91 14.97 -5.04
CA ASP A 82 8.99 15.36 -3.97
C ASP A 82 9.22 14.55 -2.69
N LEU A 83 9.26 13.21 -2.80
CA LEU A 83 9.48 12.32 -1.65
C LEU A 83 10.88 12.41 -1.08
N MET A 84 11.88 12.69 -1.92
CA MET A 84 13.25 12.91 -1.46
C MET A 84 13.30 14.03 -0.41
N PHE A 85 12.48 15.06 -0.57
CA PHE A 85 12.39 16.16 0.38
C PHE A 85 11.59 15.78 1.62
N THR A 86 10.45 15.11 1.45
CA THR A 86 9.64 14.61 2.59
C THR A 86 10.46 13.71 3.52
N PHE A 87 11.35 12.88 2.97
CA PHE A 87 12.24 12.01 3.74
C PHE A 87 13.51 12.72 4.28
N GLY A 88 13.64 14.03 4.04
CA GLY A 88 14.75 14.83 4.58
C GLY A 88 16.11 14.56 3.93
N PHE A 89 16.15 14.02 2.71
CA PHE A 89 17.41 13.72 2.01
C PHE A 89 18.12 14.94 1.42
N GLU A 90 17.64 16.15 1.70
CA GLU A 90 18.23 17.39 1.18
C GLU A 90 19.73 17.52 1.53
N LYS A 91 20.09 17.21 2.78
CA LYS A 91 21.50 17.25 3.23
C LYS A 91 22.33 16.19 2.52
N ASP A 92 21.79 14.99 2.36
CA ASP A 92 22.49 13.89 1.70
C ASP A 92 22.73 14.20 0.21
N LEU A 93 21.73 14.74 -0.48
CA LEU A 93 21.84 15.19 -1.87
C LEU A 93 22.89 16.30 -2.02
N LYS A 94 22.92 17.29 -1.12
CA LYS A 94 23.94 18.34 -1.11
C LYS A 94 25.36 17.76 -1.06
N GLU A 95 25.60 16.76 -0.21
CA GLU A 95 26.90 16.12 -0.10
C GLU A 95 27.25 15.25 -1.32
N VAL A 96 26.28 14.52 -1.86
CA VAL A 96 26.45 13.70 -3.06
C VAL A 96 26.84 14.56 -4.26
N LEU A 97 26.14 15.67 -4.49
CA LEU A 97 26.37 16.56 -5.64
C LEU A 97 27.77 17.17 -5.66
N LYS A 98 28.43 17.35 -4.51
CA LYS A 98 29.82 17.85 -4.43
C LYS A 98 30.83 16.90 -5.09
N HIS A 99 30.51 15.62 -5.18
CA HIS A 99 31.38 14.61 -5.78
C HIS A 99 31.18 14.46 -7.30
N PHE A 100 30.14 15.10 -7.85
CA PHE A 100 29.79 14.96 -9.27
C PHE A 100 30.63 15.91 -10.14
N PRO A 101 30.91 15.52 -11.40
CA PRO A 101 31.58 16.41 -12.35
C PRO A 101 30.77 17.70 -12.58
N PRO A 102 31.44 18.82 -12.92
CA PRO A 102 30.74 20.06 -13.27
C PRO A 102 29.90 19.90 -14.54
N VAL A 103 30.27 19.01 -15.46
CA VAL A 103 29.52 18.76 -16.70
C VAL A 103 28.87 17.38 -16.62
N HIS A 104 27.56 17.34 -16.47
CA HIS A 104 26.73 16.14 -16.55
C HIS A 104 25.31 16.52 -16.94
N GLN A 105 24.58 15.58 -17.52
CA GLN A 105 23.14 15.70 -17.72
C GLN A 105 22.41 15.36 -16.42
N SER A 106 21.41 16.16 -16.06
CA SER A 106 20.56 15.89 -14.90
C SER A 106 19.11 15.80 -15.35
N VAL A 107 18.42 14.77 -14.87
CA VAL A 107 16.98 14.55 -15.05
C VAL A 107 16.34 14.48 -13.68
N LEU A 108 15.25 15.21 -13.50
CA LEU A 108 14.47 15.22 -12.26
C LEU A 108 13.03 14.88 -12.61
N CYS A 109 12.53 13.80 -12.03
CA CYS A 109 11.15 13.34 -12.16
C CYS A 109 10.44 13.59 -10.83
N SER A 110 9.24 14.16 -10.89
CA SER A 110 8.42 14.48 -9.71
C SER A 110 6.96 14.53 -10.14
N ALA A 111 6.07 14.00 -9.31
CA ALA A 111 4.63 14.12 -9.52
C ALA A 111 4.12 15.54 -9.18
N THR A 112 4.77 16.24 -8.25
CA THR A 112 4.41 17.59 -7.83
C THR A 112 5.52 18.61 -8.10
N LEU A 113 5.15 19.89 -8.13
CA LEU A 113 6.06 21.01 -8.37
C LEU A 113 5.99 22.03 -7.22
N GLU A 114 6.07 21.52 -5.99
CA GLU A 114 6.07 22.32 -4.76
C GLU A 114 7.31 23.24 -4.67
N GLU A 115 7.27 24.19 -3.73
CA GLU A 115 8.39 25.11 -3.47
C GLU A 115 9.69 24.34 -3.16
N ASP A 116 9.58 23.22 -2.44
CA ASP A 116 10.72 22.37 -2.07
C ASP A 116 11.34 21.66 -3.28
N VAL A 117 10.51 21.11 -4.19
CA VAL A 117 10.98 20.56 -5.47
C VAL A 117 11.61 21.65 -6.33
N THR A 118 11.09 22.88 -6.24
CA THR A 118 11.65 24.04 -6.93
C THR A 118 13.04 24.41 -6.38
N GLN A 119 13.30 24.24 -5.09
CA GLN A 119 14.64 24.38 -4.52
C GLN A 119 15.59 23.29 -5.05
N MET A 120 15.15 22.03 -5.07
CA MET A 120 15.94 20.92 -5.60
C MET A 120 16.27 21.10 -7.09
N LYS A 121 15.30 21.58 -7.88
CA LYS A 121 15.48 21.94 -9.28
C LYS A 121 16.62 22.94 -9.46
N LYS A 122 16.68 24.00 -8.64
CA LYS A 122 17.75 25.02 -8.69
C LYS A 122 19.12 24.44 -8.32
N MET A 123 19.15 23.43 -7.47
CA MET A 123 20.39 22.81 -7.00
C MET A 123 20.95 21.76 -7.97
N VAL A 124 20.08 20.94 -8.55
CA VAL A 124 20.48 19.76 -9.34
C VAL A 124 20.53 20.06 -10.83
N LEU A 125 19.63 20.91 -11.33
CA LEU A 125 19.48 21.15 -12.77
C LEU A 125 20.14 22.47 -13.20
N ARG A 126 20.74 22.46 -14.39
CA ARG A 126 21.26 23.66 -15.05
C ARG A 126 20.50 23.88 -16.35
N ASN A 127 19.78 25.01 -16.45
CA ASN A 127 18.92 25.36 -17.58
C ASN A 127 18.01 24.20 -18.08
N PRO A 128 17.12 23.65 -17.22
CA PRO A 128 16.32 22.49 -17.57
C PRO A 128 15.19 22.81 -18.54
N VAL A 129 14.92 21.87 -19.45
CA VAL A 129 13.65 21.80 -20.17
C VAL A 129 12.60 21.19 -19.24
N ILE A 130 11.45 21.85 -19.11
CA ILE A 130 10.35 21.36 -18.27
C ILE A 130 9.35 20.66 -19.17
N LEU A 131 9.24 19.35 -19.03
CA LEU A 131 8.16 18.56 -19.62
C LEU A 131 7.04 18.42 -18.57
N LYS A 132 5.87 19.01 -18.83
CA LYS A 132 4.67 18.77 -18.04
C LYS A 132 3.76 17.84 -18.83
N LEU A 133 3.56 16.64 -18.31
CA LEU A 133 2.60 15.69 -18.87
C LEU A 133 1.23 16.02 -18.26
N GLU A 134 0.32 16.51 -19.09
CA GLU A 134 -1.08 16.73 -18.70
C GLU A 134 -1.83 15.41 -18.85
N GLU A 135 -1.65 14.50 -17.90
CA GLU A 135 -2.53 13.35 -17.76
C GLU A 135 -3.74 13.75 -16.90
N PRO A 136 -4.96 13.30 -17.26
CA PRO A 136 -6.11 13.56 -16.41
C PRO A 136 -5.88 12.88 -15.05
N GLN A 137 -6.14 13.61 -13.95
CA GLN A 137 -5.88 13.15 -12.58
C GLN A 137 -6.62 11.85 -12.22
N LEU A 138 -7.69 11.53 -12.95
CA LEU A 138 -8.44 10.29 -12.90
C LEU A 138 -8.62 9.75 -14.32
N ALA A 139 -8.72 8.43 -14.45
CA ALA A 139 -9.12 7.82 -15.71
C ALA A 139 -10.52 8.36 -16.09
N VAL A 140 -10.63 9.00 -17.26
CA VAL A 140 -11.85 9.66 -17.70
C VAL A 140 -12.73 8.67 -18.46
N GLY A 141 -14.05 8.75 -18.27
CA GLY A 141 -15.04 7.98 -19.04
C GLY A 141 -15.35 6.60 -18.45
N THR A 142 -15.42 5.57 -19.29
CA THR A 142 -15.95 4.24 -18.93
C THR A 142 -15.02 3.36 -18.09
N GLN A 143 -13.75 3.77 -17.92
CA GLN A 143 -12.74 2.96 -17.26
C GLN A 143 -12.88 2.96 -15.74
N LEU A 144 -13.33 4.07 -15.15
CA LEU A 144 -13.48 4.22 -13.71
C LEU A 144 -14.94 4.53 -13.35
N THR A 145 -15.59 3.59 -12.65
CA THR A 145 -16.98 3.77 -12.22
C THR A 145 -17.05 4.17 -10.75
N HIS A 146 -17.80 5.23 -10.45
CA HIS A 146 -17.98 5.74 -9.09
C HIS A 146 -19.37 5.34 -8.57
N TYR A 147 -19.39 4.63 -7.45
CA TYR A 147 -20.58 4.19 -6.73
C TYR A 147 -20.67 4.87 -5.37
N GLN A 148 -21.89 5.14 -4.93
CA GLN A 148 -22.18 5.67 -3.61
C GLN A 148 -23.20 4.83 -2.84
N ILE A 149 -23.07 4.83 -1.52
CA ILE A 149 -24.07 4.29 -0.61
C ILE A 149 -24.23 5.25 0.56
N GLU A 150 -25.45 5.73 0.77
CA GLU A 150 -25.81 6.47 1.98
C GLU A 150 -26.00 5.49 3.13
N ALA A 151 -25.12 5.54 4.14
CA ALA A 151 -25.17 4.63 5.26
C ALA A 151 -24.48 5.20 6.50
N GLU A 152 -25.04 4.88 7.66
CA GLU A 152 -24.45 5.16 8.98
C GLU A 152 -23.45 4.08 9.39
N GLU A 153 -22.56 4.40 10.34
CA GLU A 153 -21.41 3.56 10.78
C GLU A 153 -21.69 2.04 10.86
N VAL A 154 -22.77 1.67 11.53
CA VAL A 154 -23.12 0.26 11.75
C VAL A 154 -23.57 -0.42 10.47
N ASP A 155 -24.28 0.30 9.62
CA ASP A 155 -24.79 -0.20 8.35
C ASP A 155 -23.68 -0.23 7.30
N LYS A 156 -22.71 0.71 7.32
CA LYS A 156 -21.47 0.66 6.51
C LYS A 156 -20.75 -0.67 6.71
N ALA A 157 -20.54 -1.08 7.96
CA ALA A 157 -19.88 -2.34 8.29
C ALA A 157 -20.66 -3.56 7.78
N ALA A 158 -21.99 -3.56 7.94
CA ALA A 158 -22.86 -4.64 7.48
C ALA A 158 -22.85 -4.79 5.95
N ILE A 159 -22.96 -3.69 5.23
CA ILE A 159 -22.91 -3.67 3.76
C ILE A 159 -21.54 -4.17 3.29
N LEU A 160 -20.45 -3.59 3.81
CA LEU A 160 -19.10 -3.97 3.40
C LEU A 160 -18.85 -5.46 3.61
N TYR A 161 -19.20 -5.98 4.79
CA TYR A 161 -19.13 -7.41 5.06
C TYR A 161 -19.91 -8.23 4.02
N THR A 162 -21.15 -7.86 3.73
CA THR A 162 -22.00 -8.62 2.80
C THR A 162 -21.46 -8.58 1.38
N VAL A 163 -21.06 -7.40 0.90
CA VAL A 163 -20.46 -7.20 -0.44
C VAL A 163 -19.18 -8.03 -0.60
N LEU A 164 -18.31 -8.05 0.40
CA LEU A 164 -17.07 -8.85 0.38
C LEU A 164 -17.34 -10.34 0.49
N LYS A 165 -18.27 -10.74 1.38
CA LYS A 165 -18.56 -12.15 1.65
C LYS A 165 -19.26 -12.83 0.49
N LEU A 166 -20.18 -12.11 -0.16
CA LEU A 166 -20.87 -12.55 -1.39
C LEU A 166 -20.02 -12.33 -2.65
N LYS A 167 -18.81 -11.76 -2.51
CA LYS A 167 -17.86 -11.46 -3.60
C LYS A 167 -18.48 -10.65 -4.75
N LEU A 168 -19.32 -9.68 -4.38
CA LEU A 168 -19.82 -8.68 -5.32
C LEU A 168 -18.67 -7.78 -5.81
N ILE A 169 -17.70 -7.50 -4.93
CA ILE A 169 -16.39 -6.98 -5.32
C ILE A 169 -15.47 -8.15 -5.65
N GLN A 170 -14.98 -8.19 -6.89
CA GLN A 170 -14.02 -9.20 -7.35
C GLN A 170 -12.65 -8.58 -7.55
N GLY A 171 -11.60 -9.38 -7.29
CA GLY A 171 -10.22 -8.95 -7.42
C GLY A 171 -9.69 -8.26 -6.16
N LYS A 172 -8.61 -7.49 -6.32
CA LYS A 172 -7.93 -6.85 -5.21
C LYS A 172 -8.59 -5.54 -4.83
N CYS A 173 -8.73 -5.29 -3.52
CA CYS A 173 -9.45 -4.17 -2.98
C CYS A 173 -8.61 -3.38 -1.97
N ILE A 174 -8.68 -2.05 -2.05
CA ILE A 174 -8.14 -1.13 -1.04
C ILE A 174 -9.31 -0.47 -0.32
N ILE A 175 -9.33 -0.57 1.00
CA ILE A 175 -10.35 0.03 1.85
C ILE A 175 -9.72 1.18 2.64
N PHE A 176 -10.18 2.40 2.42
CA PHE A 176 -9.71 3.58 3.14
C PHE A 176 -10.60 3.93 4.32
N VAL A 177 -9.96 4.25 5.45
CA VAL A 177 -10.59 4.70 6.69
C VAL A 177 -9.90 5.97 7.20
N LYS A 178 -10.58 6.73 8.05
CA LYS A 178 -10.10 8.03 8.54
C LYS A 178 -9.02 7.96 9.62
N SER A 179 -8.89 6.85 10.35
CA SER A 179 -7.93 6.73 11.44
C SER A 179 -7.33 5.33 11.59
N VAL A 180 -6.19 5.25 12.28
CA VAL A 180 -5.50 3.98 12.55
C VAL A 180 -6.35 3.04 13.40
N ASP A 181 -6.98 3.55 14.46
CA ASP A 181 -7.85 2.74 15.33
C ASP A 181 -9.02 2.11 14.54
N ARG A 182 -9.52 2.80 13.52
CA ARG A 182 -10.55 2.27 12.62
C ARG A 182 -10.03 1.19 11.68
N CYS A 183 -8.75 1.27 11.25
CA CYS A 183 -8.12 0.18 10.49
C CYS A 183 -8.17 -1.12 11.27
N TYR A 184 -7.73 -1.08 12.53
CA TYR A 184 -7.72 -2.23 13.42
C TYR A 184 -9.14 -2.71 13.76
N ARG A 185 -10.07 -1.78 14.04
CA ARG A 185 -11.48 -2.12 14.26
C ARG A 185 -12.06 -2.89 13.07
N LEU A 186 -11.83 -2.40 11.85
CA LEU A 186 -12.35 -3.04 10.64
C LEU A 186 -11.65 -4.38 10.35
N LYS A 187 -10.34 -4.48 10.56
CA LYS A 187 -9.61 -5.76 10.45
C LYS A 187 -10.18 -6.81 11.39
N LEU A 188 -10.31 -6.48 12.69
CA LEU A 188 -10.87 -7.40 13.69
C LEU A 188 -12.29 -7.82 13.34
N PHE A 189 -13.10 -6.90 12.80
CA PHE A 189 -14.45 -7.20 12.32
C PHE A 189 -14.45 -8.18 11.16
N LEU A 190 -13.66 -7.93 10.11
CA LEU A 190 -13.58 -8.80 8.94
C LEU A 190 -13.01 -10.19 9.29
N GLU A 191 -12.06 -10.25 10.22
CA GLU A 191 -11.47 -11.50 10.72
C GLU A 191 -12.51 -12.41 11.40
N GLN A 192 -13.49 -11.85 12.12
CA GLN A 192 -14.60 -12.63 12.71
C GLN A 192 -15.41 -13.38 11.65
N PHE A 193 -15.50 -12.84 10.43
CA PHE A 193 -16.18 -13.47 9.30
C PHE A 193 -15.23 -14.26 8.38
N GLY A 194 -13.98 -14.49 8.79
CA GLY A 194 -12.98 -15.22 8.02
C GLY A 194 -12.52 -14.49 6.75
N ILE A 195 -12.70 -13.18 6.68
CA ILE A 195 -12.20 -12.34 5.59
C ILE A 195 -10.82 -11.84 6.00
N ARG A 196 -9.79 -12.27 5.25
CA ARG A 196 -8.40 -11.91 5.54
C ARG A 196 -8.07 -10.55 4.92
N SER A 197 -7.57 -9.63 5.73
CA SER A 197 -7.13 -8.29 5.31
C SER A 197 -5.81 -7.92 5.97
N CYS A 198 -4.98 -7.14 5.26
CA CYS A 198 -3.78 -6.54 5.83
C CYS A 198 -3.97 -5.05 6.13
N ILE A 199 -3.23 -4.50 7.09
CA ILE A 199 -3.29 -3.07 7.45
C ILE A 199 -2.09 -2.34 6.85
N LEU A 200 -2.34 -1.14 6.37
CA LEU A 200 -1.34 -0.16 5.98
C LEU A 200 -1.60 1.17 6.67
N ASN A 201 -0.87 1.44 7.74
CA ASN A 201 -0.96 2.70 8.48
C ASN A 201 0.41 3.33 8.68
N SER A 202 0.39 4.62 8.98
CA SER A 202 1.54 5.49 9.14
C SER A 202 2.48 5.03 10.26
N GLU A 203 1.93 4.55 11.36
CA GLU A 203 2.70 4.11 12.54
C GLU A 203 3.54 2.85 12.33
N LEU A 204 3.26 2.09 11.27
CA LEU A 204 4.08 0.93 10.93
C LEU A 204 5.39 1.39 10.29
N PRO A 205 6.54 0.90 10.77
CA PRO A 205 7.82 1.12 10.14
C PRO A 205 7.81 0.72 8.67
N ILE A 206 8.62 1.45 7.91
CA ILE A 206 8.62 1.38 6.45
C ILE A 206 8.80 -0.06 5.92
N LYS A 207 9.64 -0.88 6.57
CA LYS A 207 9.86 -2.27 6.17
C LYS A 207 8.57 -3.11 6.18
N ILE A 208 7.70 -2.91 7.17
CA ILE A 208 6.42 -3.63 7.22
C ILE A 208 5.48 -3.11 6.17
N ARG A 209 5.39 -1.79 5.98
CA ARG A 209 4.55 -1.20 4.92
C ARG A 209 4.92 -1.77 3.55
N CYS A 210 6.21 -1.82 3.25
CA CYS A 210 6.78 -2.45 2.05
C CYS A 210 6.42 -3.94 1.94
N HIS A 211 6.60 -4.70 3.03
CA HIS A 211 6.27 -6.13 3.07
C HIS A 211 4.77 -6.40 2.86
N THR A 212 3.90 -5.61 3.50
CA THR A 212 2.44 -5.71 3.36
C THR A 212 2.02 -5.47 1.92
N VAL A 213 2.55 -4.44 1.26
CA VAL A 213 2.21 -4.20 -0.14
C VAL A 213 2.79 -5.28 -1.05
N HIS A 214 3.98 -5.80 -0.75
CA HIS A 214 4.51 -6.95 -1.47
C HIS A 214 3.59 -8.18 -1.36
N GLN A 215 3.10 -8.50 -0.16
CA GLN A 215 2.15 -9.60 0.06
C GLN A 215 0.83 -9.38 -0.69
N PHE A 216 0.34 -8.14 -0.72
CA PHE A 216 -0.84 -7.75 -1.49
C PHE A 216 -0.60 -7.89 -3.01
N ASN A 217 0.54 -7.44 -3.52
CA ASN A 217 0.91 -7.56 -4.93
C ASN A 217 1.07 -9.02 -5.35
N GLN A 218 1.61 -9.89 -4.49
CA GLN A 218 1.70 -11.34 -4.70
C GLN A 218 0.35 -12.09 -4.58
N GLY A 219 -0.72 -11.42 -4.11
CA GLY A 219 -2.03 -12.07 -3.91
C GLY A 219 -2.11 -12.95 -2.66
N SER A 220 -1.23 -12.74 -1.67
CA SER A 220 -1.37 -13.37 -0.35
C SER A 220 -2.58 -12.83 0.40
N TYR A 221 -2.84 -11.53 0.23
CA TYR A 221 -4.03 -10.81 0.66
C TYR A 221 -4.67 -10.13 -0.55
N ASP A 222 -5.99 -10.26 -0.66
CA ASP A 222 -6.79 -9.59 -1.67
C ASP A 222 -7.30 -8.22 -1.18
N ILE A 223 -7.26 -7.97 0.13
CA ILE A 223 -7.83 -6.78 0.76
C ILE A 223 -6.76 -6.10 1.63
N ILE A 224 -6.57 -4.80 1.42
CA ILE A 224 -5.76 -3.95 2.29
C ILE A 224 -6.62 -2.84 2.87
N ILE A 225 -6.46 -2.57 4.17
CA ILE A 225 -7.13 -1.49 4.89
C ILE A 225 -6.09 -0.41 5.17
N ALA A 226 -6.31 0.81 4.71
CA ALA A 226 -5.38 1.92 4.82
C ALA A 226 -6.00 3.12 5.54
N SER A 227 -5.19 3.81 6.36
CA SER A 227 -5.57 5.08 6.99
C SER A 227 -4.98 6.26 6.25
N ASP A 228 -5.75 7.33 6.13
CA ASP A 228 -5.29 8.60 5.56
C ASP A 228 -4.51 9.49 6.54
N GLU A 229 -4.43 9.13 7.83
CA GLU A 229 -3.68 9.92 8.83
C GLU A 229 -2.25 10.23 8.32
N LEU A 230 -2.00 11.52 8.10
CA LEU A 230 -0.75 12.09 7.61
C LEU A 230 0.44 11.52 8.37
N MET A 231 1.43 11.02 7.64
CA MET A 231 2.77 10.75 8.15
C MET A 231 3.50 12.09 8.40
N ALA A 232 3.06 12.83 9.41
CA ALA A 232 3.74 14.05 9.83
C ALA A 232 4.91 13.66 10.75
N GLU A 233 6.10 13.45 10.19
CA GLU A 233 7.34 13.38 10.97
C GLU A 233 7.88 14.77 11.36
N ASN A 234 7.02 15.78 11.57
CA ASN A 234 7.44 17.08 12.13
C ASN A 234 6.30 17.79 12.90
N PRO A 235 6.35 17.84 14.25
CA PRO A 235 5.35 18.55 15.07
C PRO A 235 5.33 20.09 14.91
N ALA A 236 6.17 20.68 14.06
CA ALA A 236 6.38 22.12 13.99
C ALA A 236 5.54 22.87 12.91
N LEU A 237 4.75 22.16 12.09
CA LEU A 237 4.03 22.75 10.95
C LEU A 237 2.52 22.94 11.15
N VAL A 238 2.01 22.88 12.38
CA VAL A 238 0.63 23.32 12.64
C VAL A 238 0.61 24.85 12.77
N LYS A 239 0.35 25.58 11.68
CA LYS A 239 0.10 27.03 11.73
C LYS A 239 -1.20 27.46 11.02
N LYS A 240 -2.07 28.04 11.86
CA LYS A 240 -3.02 29.16 11.68
C LYS A 240 -3.96 29.15 10.48
N LYS A 241 -5.25 28.89 10.76
CA LYS A 241 -6.40 29.23 9.90
C LYS A 241 -6.42 30.75 9.61
N SER A 242 -6.61 31.12 8.35
CA SER A 242 -6.94 32.48 7.90
C SER A 242 -8.35 32.49 7.29
N ASP A 243 -9.19 33.44 7.73
CA ASP A 243 -10.63 33.56 7.41
C ASP A 243 -10.97 34.09 6.00
N LYS A 244 -10.39 33.53 4.93
CA LYS A 244 -10.86 33.83 3.56
C LYS A 244 -11.06 32.56 2.75
N LYS A 245 -12.20 32.45 2.06
CA LYS A 245 -12.49 31.36 1.10
C LYS A 245 -11.37 31.36 0.03
N PRO A 246 -10.59 30.27 -0.11
CA PRO A 246 -9.51 30.21 -1.08
C PRO A 246 -10.09 30.09 -2.50
N SER A 247 -9.38 30.65 -3.48
CA SER A 247 -9.74 30.50 -4.90
C SER A 247 -9.38 29.09 -5.40
N THR A 248 -10.09 28.60 -6.43
CA THR A 248 -9.86 27.28 -7.06
C THR A 248 -8.38 27.04 -7.41
N LYS A 249 -7.68 28.09 -7.84
CA LYS A 249 -6.24 28.06 -8.19
C LYS A 249 -5.31 27.98 -6.98
N GLN A 250 -5.73 28.48 -5.81
CA GLN A 250 -4.98 28.42 -4.55
C GLN A 250 -5.21 27.11 -3.80
N LEU A 251 -6.43 26.56 -3.87
CA LEU A 251 -6.71 25.19 -3.44
C LEU A 251 -5.77 24.24 -4.17
N LEU A 252 -5.73 24.31 -5.51
CA LEU A 252 -4.85 23.54 -6.41
C LEU A 252 -3.36 23.59 -6.03
N GLN A 253 -2.85 24.69 -5.45
CA GLN A 253 -1.44 24.83 -5.11
C GLN A 253 -1.09 24.31 -3.70
N GLN A 254 -2.05 24.30 -2.78
CA GLN A 254 -1.91 23.67 -1.46
C GLN A 254 -2.06 22.13 -1.53
N THR A 255 -2.70 21.61 -2.58
CA THR A 255 -2.95 20.17 -2.78
C THR A 255 -1.71 19.30 -2.98
N GLU A 256 -0.59 19.90 -3.41
CA GLU A 256 0.59 19.12 -3.80
C GLU A 256 1.35 18.58 -2.56
N ALA A 257 1.44 19.39 -1.49
CA ALA A 257 2.28 19.14 -0.31
C ALA A 257 1.77 18.07 0.68
N GLU A 258 0.52 17.62 0.57
CA GLU A 258 -0.16 16.90 1.67
C GLU A 258 -0.32 15.37 1.47
N SER A 259 0.30 14.73 0.46
CA SER A 259 -0.07 13.35 0.06
C SER A 259 1.00 12.24 0.22
N SER A 260 1.81 12.29 1.28
CA SER A 260 2.99 11.40 1.43
C SER A 260 2.74 9.92 1.79
N VAL A 261 1.49 9.48 2.03
CA VAL A 261 1.23 8.13 2.58
C VAL A 261 1.35 7.01 1.52
N SER A 262 1.36 7.34 0.23
CA SER A 262 1.18 6.35 -0.85
C SER A 262 2.12 6.50 -2.05
N ARG A 263 3.12 7.37 -1.97
CA ARG A 263 4.11 7.58 -3.04
C ARG A 263 5.37 6.73 -2.73
N GLY A 264 5.88 6.03 -3.75
CA GLY A 264 6.97 5.04 -3.64
C GLY A 264 6.56 3.59 -3.35
N ILE A 265 5.27 3.30 -3.14
CA ILE A 265 4.74 1.94 -2.97
C ILE A 265 3.58 1.72 -3.96
N ASP A 266 3.83 0.93 -5.00
CA ASP A 266 2.89 0.67 -6.10
C ASP A 266 1.92 -0.48 -5.76
N PHE A 267 0.62 -0.26 -5.92
CA PHE A 267 -0.42 -1.28 -5.77
C PHE A 267 -0.79 -1.85 -7.13
N GLN A 268 -0.54 -3.14 -7.33
CA GLN A 268 -0.73 -3.78 -8.63
C GLN A 268 -2.10 -4.45 -8.75
N CYS A 269 -2.80 -4.14 -9.84
CA CYS A 269 -4.08 -4.73 -10.23
C CYS A 269 -5.19 -4.52 -9.19
N VAL A 270 -5.30 -3.32 -8.65
CA VAL A 270 -6.42 -2.94 -7.77
C VAL A 270 -7.68 -2.82 -8.61
N SER A 271 -8.66 -3.68 -8.35
CA SER A 271 -9.94 -3.72 -9.05
C SER A 271 -10.94 -2.75 -8.44
N CYS A 272 -10.91 -2.57 -7.12
CA CYS A 272 -11.86 -1.69 -6.43
C CYS A 272 -11.21 -0.92 -5.28
N VAL A 273 -11.55 0.35 -5.18
CA VAL A 273 -11.26 1.20 -4.02
C VAL A 273 -12.56 1.41 -3.25
N VAL A 274 -12.52 1.20 -1.93
CA VAL A 274 -13.66 1.41 -1.04
C VAL A 274 -13.32 2.54 -0.08
N ASN A 275 -14.04 3.65 -0.15
CA ASN A 275 -14.02 4.69 0.87
C ASN A 275 -14.99 4.29 1.97
N PHE A 276 -14.50 3.58 3.00
CA PHE A 276 -15.31 3.23 4.17
C PHE A 276 -15.67 4.48 4.98
N ASP A 277 -14.69 5.37 5.13
CA ASP A 277 -14.92 6.74 5.54
C ASP A 277 -14.79 7.64 4.31
N PHE A 278 -15.74 8.56 4.12
CA PHE A 278 -15.65 9.48 2.99
C PHE A 278 -14.40 10.37 3.16
N PRO A 279 -13.67 10.69 2.08
CA PRO A 279 -12.49 11.56 2.18
C PRO A 279 -12.84 12.93 2.76
N SER A 280 -11.95 13.49 3.58
CA SER A 280 -12.11 14.81 4.20
C SER A 280 -12.06 15.97 3.20
N ASP A 281 -11.51 15.72 2.02
CA ASP A 281 -11.25 16.69 0.97
C ASP A 281 -11.21 16.00 -0.40
N LEU A 282 -11.33 16.83 -1.44
CA LEU A 282 -11.38 16.38 -2.83
C LEU A 282 -10.08 15.68 -3.26
N ASN A 283 -8.92 16.11 -2.77
CA ASN A 283 -7.64 15.56 -3.22
C ASN A 283 -7.44 14.16 -2.68
N SER A 284 -7.80 13.96 -1.40
CA SER A 284 -7.85 12.64 -0.80
C SER A 284 -8.75 11.71 -1.62
N TYR A 285 -9.91 12.17 -2.09
CA TYR A 285 -10.75 11.37 -2.99
C TYR A 285 -10.04 10.98 -4.29
N ILE A 286 -9.44 11.94 -4.99
CA ILE A 286 -8.72 11.71 -6.25
C ILE A 286 -7.57 10.72 -6.05
N HIS A 287 -6.77 10.90 -5.00
CA HIS A 287 -5.63 10.04 -4.71
C HIS A 287 -6.01 8.61 -4.36
N ARG A 288 -7.12 8.44 -3.63
CA ARG A 288 -7.68 7.12 -3.33
C ARG A 288 -8.21 6.47 -4.60
N ALA A 289 -9.01 7.18 -5.38
CA ALA A 289 -9.58 6.67 -6.63
C ALA A 289 -8.50 6.33 -7.68
N GLY A 290 -7.42 7.10 -7.77
CA GLY A 290 -6.26 6.84 -8.64
C GLY A 290 -5.43 5.61 -8.26
N ARG A 291 -5.81 4.87 -7.20
CA ARG A 291 -5.21 3.57 -6.89
C ARG A 291 -5.75 2.43 -7.76
N THR A 292 -6.92 2.61 -8.37
CA THR A 292 -7.50 1.68 -9.33
C THR A 292 -7.48 2.26 -10.75
N ALA A 293 -8.03 1.54 -11.72
CA ALA A 293 -8.10 1.94 -13.13
C ALA A 293 -6.76 2.38 -13.75
N ARG A 294 -5.66 1.72 -13.35
CA ARG A 294 -4.32 2.03 -13.89
C ARG A 294 -4.09 1.38 -15.25
N GLY A 295 -3.48 2.12 -16.17
CA GLY A 295 -3.19 1.66 -17.54
C GLY A 295 -4.48 1.46 -18.34
N GLN A 296 -4.69 0.25 -18.87
CA GLN A 296 -5.89 -0.13 -19.65
C GLN A 296 -6.92 -0.92 -18.82
N ASN A 297 -6.75 -1.01 -17.50
CA ASN A 297 -7.64 -1.79 -16.65
C ASN A 297 -8.84 -0.97 -16.20
N ASN A 298 -10.02 -1.58 -16.15
CA ASN A 298 -11.18 -0.97 -15.52
C ASN A 298 -11.07 -1.02 -13.99
N GLY A 299 -11.69 -0.06 -13.32
CA GLY A 299 -11.72 0.04 -11.86
C GLY A 299 -13.04 0.60 -11.36
N SER A 300 -13.33 0.36 -10.07
CA SER A 300 -14.50 0.93 -9.42
C SER A 300 -14.16 1.56 -8.07
N VAL A 301 -14.79 2.69 -7.77
CA VAL A 301 -14.74 3.32 -6.45
C VAL A 301 -16.09 3.17 -5.79
N LEU A 302 -16.15 2.61 -4.59
CA LEU A 302 -17.35 2.54 -3.76
C LEU A 302 -17.19 3.46 -2.57
N SER A 303 -18.06 4.45 -2.42
CA SER A 303 -17.97 5.41 -1.32
C SER A 303 -19.18 5.33 -0.40
N PHE A 304 -18.94 5.09 0.88
CA PHE A 304 -19.96 5.24 1.90
C PHE A 304 -20.06 6.72 2.30
N VAL A 305 -21.26 7.27 2.25
CA VAL A 305 -21.55 8.68 2.52
C VAL A 305 -22.49 8.76 3.72
N GLY A 306 -22.05 9.40 4.80
CA GLY A 306 -22.90 9.78 5.92
C GLY A 306 -23.56 11.14 5.69
N ILE A 307 -24.51 11.50 6.55
CA ILE A 307 -25.25 12.77 6.45
C ILE A 307 -24.29 13.98 6.49
N GLU A 308 -23.26 13.92 7.32
CA GLU A 308 -22.25 14.99 7.46
C GLU A 308 -21.34 15.12 6.23
N GLU A 309 -21.25 14.08 5.40
CA GLU A 309 -20.32 13.99 4.27
C GLU A 309 -20.99 14.42 2.93
N LEU A 310 -22.28 14.80 2.95
CA LEU A 310 -23.05 15.17 1.77
C LEU A 310 -22.51 16.41 1.02
N GLU A 311 -21.98 17.40 1.74
CA GLU A 311 -21.38 18.58 1.11
C GLU A 311 -20.06 18.23 0.41
N LEU A 312 -19.22 17.40 1.05
CA LEU A 312 -17.99 16.90 0.45
C LEU A 312 -18.27 16.03 -0.78
N LYS A 313 -19.31 15.19 -0.72
CA LYS A 313 -19.79 14.42 -1.87
C LYS A 313 -20.13 15.34 -3.05
N ARG A 314 -20.92 16.39 -2.82
CA ARG A 314 -21.31 17.33 -3.90
C ARG A 314 -20.08 17.96 -4.56
N ASN A 315 -19.09 18.38 -3.77
CA ASN A 315 -17.84 18.92 -4.30
C ASN A 315 -17.08 17.90 -5.18
N VAL A 316 -17.11 16.62 -4.82
CA VAL A 316 -16.51 15.55 -5.64
C VAL A 316 -17.32 15.32 -6.91
N GLU A 317 -18.65 15.31 -6.85
CA GLU A 317 -19.50 15.16 -8.04
C GLU A 317 -19.29 16.31 -9.03
N GLU A 318 -19.30 17.56 -8.56
CA GLU A 318 -19.00 18.74 -9.38
C GLU A 318 -17.63 18.61 -10.06
N PHE A 319 -16.61 18.17 -9.32
CA PHE A 319 -15.29 17.93 -9.89
C PHE A 319 -15.30 16.82 -10.96
N LEU A 320 -15.98 15.70 -10.72
CA LEU A 320 -16.07 14.60 -11.69
C LEU A 320 -16.85 15.01 -12.94
N GLN A 321 -17.87 15.87 -12.83
CA GLN A 321 -18.56 16.48 -13.97
C GLN A 321 -17.60 17.32 -14.82
N THR A 322 -16.76 18.14 -14.19
CA THR A 322 -15.75 18.93 -14.92
C THR A 322 -14.70 18.07 -15.62
N LEU A 323 -14.30 16.94 -15.03
CA LEU A 323 -13.34 16.01 -15.63
C LEU A 323 -13.91 15.22 -16.81
N SER A 324 -15.16 14.79 -16.70
CA SER A 324 -15.83 13.98 -17.72
C SER A 324 -16.40 14.80 -18.87
N ASN A 325 -16.42 16.14 -18.77
CA ASN A 325 -17.19 17.04 -19.62
C ASN A 325 -18.67 16.60 -19.75
N ASP A 326 -19.18 15.95 -18.71
CA ASP A 326 -20.55 15.45 -18.62
C ASP A 326 -21.24 16.14 -17.45
N ALA A 327 -22.09 17.12 -17.77
CA ALA A 327 -22.83 17.89 -16.77
C ALA A 327 -23.89 17.05 -16.02
N GLU A 328 -24.23 15.86 -16.53
CA GLU A 328 -25.16 14.93 -15.87
C GLU A 328 -24.43 13.85 -15.06
N PHE A 329 -23.10 13.87 -15.03
CA PHE A 329 -22.35 12.90 -14.25
C PHE A 329 -22.76 12.97 -12.77
N SER A 330 -23.12 11.81 -12.23
CA SER A 330 -23.39 11.60 -10.82
C SER A 330 -22.81 10.26 -10.38
N MET A 331 -22.46 10.15 -9.10
CA MET A 331 -22.08 8.86 -8.56
C MET A 331 -23.28 7.92 -8.62
N LYS A 332 -23.08 6.71 -9.12
CA LYS A 332 -24.16 5.73 -9.25
C LYS A 332 -24.59 5.23 -7.88
N ASP A 333 -25.88 5.29 -7.60
CA ASP A 333 -26.42 4.68 -6.39
C ASP A 333 -26.24 3.17 -6.44
N PHE A 334 -25.51 2.64 -5.46
CA PHE A 334 -25.41 1.22 -5.27
C PHE A 334 -26.58 0.76 -4.41
N ASN A 335 -27.67 0.41 -5.08
CA ASN A 335 -28.89 -0.06 -4.44
C ASN A 335 -28.63 -1.40 -3.76
N PHE A 336 -28.56 -1.37 -2.44
CA PHE A 336 -28.38 -2.54 -1.61
C PHE A 336 -29.68 -2.79 -0.84
N ASN A 337 -30.42 -3.84 -1.24
CA ASN A 337 -31.68 -4.17 -0.62
C ASN A 337 -31.44 -4.78 0.77
N PHE A 338 -31.52 -3.95 1.81
CA PHE A 338 -31.34 -4.39 3.20
C PHE A 338 -32.38 -5.41 3.66
N ASP A 339 -33.57 -5.41 3.08
CA ASP A 339 -34.65 -6.33 3.45
C ASP A 339 -34.28 -7.77 3.11
N GLU A 340 -33.53 -7.98 2.02
CA GLU A 340 -33.05 -9.31 1.61
C GLU A 340 -31.88 -9.82 2.46
N VAL A 341 -31.19 -8.93 3.19
CA VAL A 341 -29.96 -9.25 3.94
C VAL A 341 -30.04 -8.85 5.41
N GLU A 342 -31.25 -8.74 5.95
CA GLU A 342 -31.49 -8.31 7.33
C GLU A 342 -30.73 -9.20 8.34
N ALA A 343 -30.63 -10.50 8.06
CA ALA A 343 -29.88 -11.42 8.89
C ALA A 343 -28.34 -11.19 8.82
N PHE A 344 -27.79 -10.71 7.70
CA PHE A 344 -26.39 -10.24 7.65
C PHE A 344 -26.20 -8.98 8.48
N ARG A 345 -27.20 -8.08 8.45
CA ARG A 345 -27.19 -6.86 9.26
C ARG A 345 -27.11 -7.21 10.73
N TYR A 346 -27.97 -8.06 11.27
CA TYR A 346 -27.93 -8.45 12.70
C TYR A 346 -26.58 -9.07 13.10
N ARG A 347 -26.05 -10.00 12.30
CA ARG A 347 -24.72 -10.60 12.55
C ARG A 347 -23.61 -9.56 12.57
N ALA A 348 -23.62 -8.63 11.62
CA ALA A 348 -22.66 -7.54 11.57
C ALA A 348 -22.79 -6.60 12.77
N LYS A 349 -24.00 -6.29 13.22
CA LYS A 349 -24.22 -5.43 14.40
C LYS A 349 -23.61 -6.03 15.66
N ASP A 350 -23.82 -7.32 15.90
CA ASP A 350 -23.26 -8.02 17.07
C ASP A 350 -21.73 -8.11 17.00
N ALA A 351 -21.19 -8.51 15.85
CA ALA A 351 -19.75 -8.56 15.61
C ALA A 351 -19.07 -7.19 15.80
N TRP A 352 -19.69 -6.12 15.29
CA TRP A 352 -19.17 -4.76 15.42
C TRP A 352 -19.20 -4.28 16.88
N ARG A 353 -20.27 -4.59 17.62
CA ARG A 353 -20.39 -4.24 19.06
C ARG A 353 -19.41 -5.00 19.93
N ALA A 354 -19.09 -6.25 19.59
CA ALA A 354 -18.12 -7.07 20.33
C ALA A 354 -16.70 -6.48 20.32
N ILE A 355 -16.36 -5.65 19.32
CA ILE A 355 -15.04 -5.04 19.21
C ILE A 355 -14.97 -3.80 20.09
N THR A 356 -14.14 -3.88 21.13
CA THR A 356 -13.93 -2.81 22.10
C THR A 356 -12.64 -2.04 21.82
N LYS A 357 -12.51 -0.82 22.36
CA LYS A 357 -11.26 -0.05 22.31
C LYS A 357 -10.07 -0.82 22.91
N ILE A 358 -10.33 -1.64 23.92
CA ILE A 358 -9.32 -2.49 24.57
C ILE A 358 -8.79 -3.52 23.55
N SER A 359 -9.69 -4.24 22.87
CA SER A 359 -9.29 -5.24 21.87
C SER A 359 -8.54 -4.63 20.67
N ILE A 360 -8.90 -3.41 20.25
CA ILE A 360 -8.19 -2.65 19.22
C ILE A 360 -6.77 -2.33 19.68
N ARG A 361 -6.62 -1.80 20.90
CA ARG A 361 -5.32 -1.46 21.48
C ARG A 361 -4.44 -2.69 21.61
N GLU A 362 -4.97 -3.81 22.06
CA GLU A 362 -4.23 -5.07 22.16
C GLU A 362 -3.80 -5.62 20.80
N ALA A 363 -4.67 -5.57 19.79
CA ALA A 363 -4.32 -5.98 18.44
C ALA A 363 -3.17 -5.14 17.86
N ARG A 364 -3.22 -3.82 18.08
CA ARG A 364 -2.17 -2.87 17.69
C ARG A 364 -0.84 -3.12 18.42
N ILE A 365 -0.88 -3.33 19.74
CA ILE A 365 0.30 -3.68 20.53
C ILE A 365 0.89 -5.01 20.05
N LYS A 366 0.06 -6.01 19.76
CA LYS A 366 0.50 -7.32 19.27
C LYS A 366 1.24 -7.19 17.93
N GLU A 367 0.73 -6.39 17.00
CA GLU A 367 1.34 -6.18 15.68
C GLU A 367 2.70 -5.48 15.81
N LEU A 368 2.77 -4.39 16.59
CA LEU A 368 4.02 -3.69 16.90
C LEU A 368 5.02 -4.57 17.67
N LYS A 369 4.55 -5.43 18.57
CA LYS A 369 5.40 -6.35 19.33
C LYS A 369 6.01 -7.44 18.46
N MET A 370 5.23 -8.03 17.56
CA MET A 370 5.74 -8.98 16.57
C MET A 370 6.82 -8.31 15.70
N GLU A 371 6.65 -7.04 15.37
CA GLU A 371 7.68 -6.28 14.69
C GLU A 371 8.93 -6.08 15.52
N ILE A 372 8.80 -5.68 16.79
CA ILE A 372 9.94 -5.49 17.71
C ILE A 372 10.79 -6.76 17.77
N PHE A 373 10.17 -7.94 17.82
CA PHE A 373 10.88 -9.23 17.80
C PHE A 373 11.57 -9.53 16.46
N ASN A 374 10.96 -9.11 15.35
CA ASN A 374 11.50 -9.33 14.01
C ASN A 374 12.56 -8.27 13.61
N SER A 375 12.66 -7.17 14.36
CA SER A 375 13.59 -6.07 14.09
C SER A 375 15.01 -6.45 14.47
N GLU A 376 15.87 -6.62 13.47
CA GLU A 376 17.31 -6.86 13.65
C GLU A 376 18.01 -5.74 14.42
N LYS A 377 17.56 -4.48 14.29
CA LYS A 377 18.12 -3.35 15.03
C LYS A 377 17.90 -3.45 16.54
N LEU A 378 16.79 -4.07 16.94
CA LEU A 378 16.43 -4.24 18.34
C LEU A 378 16.99 -5.55 18.92
N LYS A 379 17.44 -6.49 18.07
CA LYS A 379 18.10 -7.71 18.55
C LYS A 379 19.33 -7.39 19.38
N SER A 380 20.22 -6.51 18.91
CA SER A 380 21.40 -6.09 19.68
C SER A 380 21.03 -5.35 20.97
N PHE A 381 19.98 -4.51 20.94
CA PHE A 381 19.47 -3.83 22.14
C PHE A 381 18.95 -4.83 23.19
N PHE A 382 18.27 -5.89 22.77
CA PHE A 382 17.77 -6.92 23.67
C PHE A 382 18.84 -7.93 24.13
N GLU A 383 19.92 -8.10 23.37
CA GLU A 383 21.11 -8.81 23.82
C GLU A 383 21.77 -8.07 24.99
N GLU A 384 21.81 -6.74 24.94
CA GLU A 384 22.30 -5.89 26.04
C GLU A 384 21.29 -5.74 27.19
N ASN A 385 19.98 -5.82 26.91
CA ASN A 385 18.89 -5.65 27.88
C ASN A 385 17.97 -6.89 27.95
N PRO A 386 18.44 -8.03 28.49
CA PRO A 386 17.68 -9.28 28.51
C PRO A 386 16.40 -9.22 29.36
N ARG A 387 16.33 -8.32 30.35
CA ARG A 387 15.15 -8.11 31.21
C ARG A 387 13.98 -7.49 30.45
N ASP A 388 14.25 -6.58 29.52
CA ASP A 388 13.22 -5.92 28.71
C ASP A 388 12.61 -6.90 27.71
N LEU A 389 13.45 -7.76 27.12
CA LEU A 389 13.01 -8.85 26.26
C LEU A 389 12.16 -9.88 27.03
N GLN A 390 12.52 -10.22 28.26
CA GLN A 390 11.69 -11.08 29.12
C GLN A 390 10.35 -10.42 29.45
N THR A 391 10.36 -9.15 29.83
CA THR A 391 9.12 -8.38 30.12
C THR A 391 8.19 -8.37 28.91
N LEU A 392 8.73 -8.11 27.72
CA LEU A 392 7.98 -8.21 26.47
C LEU A 392 7.48 -9.63 26.21
N ARG A 393 8.26 -10.68 26.43
CA ARG A 393 7.79 -12.07 26.19
C ARG A 393 6.68 -12.51 27.14
N HIS A 394 6.69 -12.03 28.39
CA HIS A 394 5.73 -12.41 29.41
C HIS A 394 4.42 -11.59 29.37
N ASP A 395 4.41 -10.48 28.65
CA ASP A 395 3.21 -9.70 28.40
C ASP A 395 2.23 -10.50 27.51
N ARG A 396 1.18 -11.05 28.13
CA ARG A 396 0.13 -11.82 27.47
C ARG A 396 -1.03 -10.90 27.09
N PRO A 397 -1.63 -11.04 25.89
CA PRO A 397 -2.83 -10.30 25.56
C PRO A 397 -3.95 -10.72 26.54
N LEU A 398 -4.56 -9.74 27.21
CA LEU A 398 -5.58 -9.97 28.24
C LEU A 398 -6.97 -10.16 27.62
N HIS A 399 -7.23 -9.57 26.45
CA HIS A 399 -8.51 -9.53 25.76
C HIS A 399 -8.35 -9.69 24.23
N THR A 400 -8.03 -10.90 23.78
CA THR A 400 -8.21 -11.25 22.36
C THR A 400 -9.69 -11.36 22.04
N VAL A 401 -10.17 -10.68 20.99
CA VAL A 401 -11.51 -10.90 20.45
C VAL A 401 -11.69 -12.38 20.17
N HIS A 402 -12.64 -13.04 20.85
CA HIS A 402 -12.93 -14.44 20.60
C HIS A 402 -13.57 -14.57 19.22
N VAL A 403 -12.81 -15.05 18.23
CA VAL A 403 -13.31 -15.33 16.89
C VAL A 403 -14.20 -16.57 16.98
N GLN A 404 -15.51 -16.37 16.82
CA GLN A 404 -16.44 -17.48 16.77
C GLN A 404 -16.31 -18.18 15.40
N GLU A 405 -15.80 -19.41 15.37
CA GLU A 405 -15.51 -20.11 14.11
C GLU A 405 -16.73 -20.23 13.19
N HIS A 406 -17.93 -20.39 13.75
CA HIS A 406 -19.19 -20.51 13.01
C HIS A 406 -19.61 -19.21 12.31
N LEU A 407 -19.09 -18.04 12.71
CA LEU A 407 -19.33 -16.77 12.00
C LEU A 407 -18.58 -16.73 10.66
N GLY A 408 -17.57 -17.56 10.47
CA GLY A 408 -16.84 -17.68 9.22
C GLY A 408 -17.66 -18.24 8.07
N ASP A 409 -18.73 -18.98 8.34
CA ASP A 409 -19.59 -19.56 7.31
C ASP A 409 -20.91 -18.78 7.15
N VAL A 410 -21.41 -18.77 5.92
CA VAL A 410 -22.70 -18.18 5.57
C VAL A 410 -23.66 -19.33 5.29
N PRO A 411 -24.58 -19.64 6.22
CA PRO A 411 -25.64 -20.59 5.97
C PRO A 411 -26.45 -20.28 4.70
N GLU A 412 -26.88 -21.31 3.99
CA GLU A 412 -27.57 -21.20 2.69
C GLU A 412 -28.88 -20.40 2.76
N TYR A 413 -29.58 -20.47 3.90
CA TYR A 413 -30.81 -19.72 4.14
C TYR A 413 -30.59 -18.21 4.29
N LEU A 414 -29.36 -17.76 4.55
CA LEU A 414 -29.04 -16.33 4.64
C LEU A 414 -28.86 -15.70 3.26
N VAL A 415 -28.48 -16.48 2.25
CA VAL A 415 -28.16 -15.95 0.93
C VAL A 415 -29.45 -15.60 0.18
N PRO A 416 -29.61 -14.34 -0.29
CA PRO A 416 -30.75 -13.94 -1.10
C PRO A 416 -30.91 -14.84 -2.32
N ALA A 417 -32.16 -15.15 -2.71
CA ALA A 417 -32.44 -16.07 -3.81
C ALA A 417 -31.75 -15.64 -5.12
N ALA A 418 -31.64 -14.33 -5.37
CA ALA A 418 -30.97 -13.76 -6.54
C ALA A 418 -29.45 -14.05 -6.58
N LEU A 419 -28.81 -14.25 -5.42
CA LEU A 419 -27.35 -14.42 -5.29
C LEU A 419 -26.92 -15.87 -5.04
N LYS A 420 -27.87 -16.79 -4.78
CA LYS A 420 -27.60 -18.23 -4.60
C LYS A 420 -26.78 -18.86 -5.73
N PRO A 421 -27.10 -18.64 -7.02
CA PRO A 421 -26.33 -19.26 -8.11
C PRO A 421 -24.86 -18.83 -8.10
N MET A 422 -24.59 -17.58 -7.72
CA MET A 422 -23.23 -17.03 -7.65
C MET A 422 -22.43 -17.64 -6.49
N VAL A 423 -23.08 -17.79 -5.33
CA VAL A 423 -22.48 -18.40 -4.13
C VAL A 423 -22.19 -19.90 -4.34
N ASP A 424 -23.05 -20.61 -5.05
CA ASP A 424 -22.84 -22.04 -5.36
C ASP A 424 -21.64 -22.27 -6.27
N ILE A 425 -21.49 -21.44 -7.31
CA ILE A 425 -20.31 -21.44 -8.19
C ILE A 425 -19.04 -21.14 -7.39
N MET A 426 -19.10 -20.21 -6.42
CA MET A 426 -17.98 -19.90 -5.55
C MET A 426 -17.62 -21.06 -4.62
N ASN A 427 -18.60 -21.71 -4.01
CA ASN A 427 -18.41 -22.86 -3.13
C ASN A 427 -17.79 -24.02 -3.92
N ALA A 428 -18.22 -24.24 -5.17
CA ALA A 428 -17.62 -25.21 -6.08
C ALA A 428 -16.15 -24.86 -6.40
N LYS A 429 -15.83 -23.61 -6.73
CA LYS A 429 -14.44 -23.15 -6.94
C LYS A 429 -13.57 -23.31 -5.69
N ARG A 430 -14.12 -23.04 -4.49
CA ARG A 430 -13.41 -23.19 -3.21
C ARG A 430 -13.13 -24.66 -2.89
N LYS A 431 -14.11 -25.54 -3.10
CA LYS A 431 -13.92 -27.01 -2.99
C LYS A 431 -12.85 -27.50 -3.98
N LYS A 432 -12.84 -27.00 -5.22
CA LYS A 432 -11.80 -27.32 -6.21
C LYS A 432 -10.39 -26.88 -5.78
N LYS A 433 -10.21 -25.62 -5.34
CA LYS A 433 -8.92 -25.13 -4.81
C LYS A 433 -8.45 -25.90 -3.58
N MET A 434 -9.35 -26.26 -2.67
CA MET A 434 -9.01 -27.06 -1.49
C MET A 434 -8.57 -28.48 -1.87
N SER A 435 -9.25 -29.11 -2.82
CA SER A 435 -8.88 -30.41 -3.39
C SER A 435 -7.49 -30.36 -4.04
N GLU A 436 -7.21 -29.35 -4.85
CA GLU A 436 -5.90 -29.15 -5.49
C GLU A 436 -4.79 -28.92 -4.46
N LYS A 437 -5.04 -28.12 -3.42
CA LYS A 437 -4.09 -27.86 -2.34
C LYS A 437 -3.82 -29.11 -1.49
N TYR A 438 -4.85 -29.91 -1.20
CA TYR A 438 -4.72 -31.20 -0.52
C TYR A 438 -3.95 -32.21 -1.37
N ALA A 439 -4.20 -32.26 -2.69
CA ALA A 439 -3.44 -33.10 -3.61
C ALA A 439 -1.96 -32.69 -3.67
N ALA A 440 -1.65 -31.39 -3.71
CA ALA A 440 -0.29 -30.87 -3.68
C ALA A 440 0.42 -31.15 -2.35
N ALA A 441 -0.26 -30.99 -1.22
CA ALA A 441 0.25 -31.30 0.11
C ALA A 441 0.51 -32.81 0.27
N LYS A 442 -0.39 -33.67 -0.22
CA LYS A 442 -0.22 -35.13 -0.23
C LYS A 442 0.96 -35.55 -1.11
N LYS A 443 1.18 -34.88 -2.25
CA LYS A 443 2.32 -35.12 -3.13
C LYS A 443 3.65 -34.72 -2.48
N ARG A 444 3.69 -33.58 -1.78
CA ARG A 444 4.85 -33.14 -0.96
C ARG A 444 5.12 -34.05 0.23
N ALA A 445 4.08 -34.45 0.96
CA ALA A 445 4.23 -35.40 2.07
C ALA A 445 4.73 -36.78 1.61
N LYS A 446 4.47 -37.16 0.34
CA LYS A 446 4.98 -38.40 -0.24
C LYS A 446 6.43 -38.27 -0.73
N SER A 447 6.87 -37.08 -1.16
CA SER A 447 8.27 -36.81 -1.55
C SER A 447 9.19 -36.59 -0.34
N ASP A 448 8.66 -36.01 0.74
CA ASP A 448 9.42 -35.62 1.93
C ASP A 448 9.38 -36.72 3.02
N ASN A 449 8.74 -37.86 2.75
CA ASN A 449 8.73 -39.00 3.67
C ASN A 449 10.05 -39.79 3.51
N PRO A 450 10.96 -39.77 4.50
CA PRO A 450 12.27 -40.40 4.42
C PRO A 450 12.22 -41.93 4.21
N LEU A 451 11.07 -42.56 4.43
CA LEU A 451 10.85 -43.99 4.19
C LEU A 451 10.49 -44.32 2.73
N LEU A 452 10.21 -43.32 1.89
CA LEU A 452 9.77 -43.48 0.49
C LEU A 452 10.76 -42.94 -0.55
N VAL A 453 11.88 -42.34 -0.11
CA VAL A 453 12.84 -41.62 -0.98
C VAL A 453 13.56 -42.54 -1.99
N ASN A 454 13.60 -43.86 -1.74
CA ASN A 454 14.28 -44.84 -2.61
C ASN A 454 13.34 -45.74 -3.43
N GLY A 455 12.03 -45.46 -3.48
CA GLY A 455 11.08 -46.24 -4.26
C GLY A 455 10.78 -47.67 -3.74
N ILE A 456 11.30 -48.03 -2.56
CA ILE A 456 11.03 -49.32 -1.90
C ILE A 456 9.94 -49.08 -0.84
N ASP A 457 8.76 -49.65 -1.07
CA ASP A 457 7.65 -49.62 -0.11
C ASP A 457 7.81 -50.79 0.87
N TYR A 458 8.44 -50.53 2.02
CA TYR A 458 8.72 -51.53 3.06
C TYR A 458 7.47 -52.11 3.73
N MET A 459 6.26 -51.64 3.37
CA MET A 459 4.98 -52.14 3.87
C MET A 459 4.28 -53.10 2.90
N LYS A 460 4.85 -53.39 1.72
CA LYS A 460 4.39 -54.49 0.87
C LYS A 460 4.86 -55.81 1.46
N LYS A 461 3.95 -56.52 2.15
CA LYS A 461 4.12 -57.96 2.39
C LYS A 461 4.16 -58.67 1.04
N GLY A 462 5.22 -59.44 0.80
CA GLY A 462 5.41 -60.27 -0.39
C GLY A 462 4.41 -61.43 -0.47
#